data_AF-A0A1M5BZU2-F1
#
_entry.id   AF-A0A1M5BZU2-F1
#
_cell.length_a   1.000
_cell.length_b   1.000
_cell.length_c   1.000
_cell.angle_alpha   90.00
_cell.angle_beta   90.00
_cell.angle_gamma   90.00
#
_symmetry.space_group_name_H-M   'P 1'
#
loop_
_entity.id
_entity.type
_entity.pdbx_description
1 polymer ?
#
loop_
_entity_poly.entity_id
_entity_poly.type
_entity_poly.pdbx_seq_one_letter_code
_entity_poly.pdbx_strand_id
1 'polypeptide(L)'
;MVIKKMIEVDNLMQKIAAKYRVDTLNEKKIERLWEEETLGIMKDANFIKDDAYFYFLSEYGGCNIYGDGFDISICSFDDWLNPSLLTTPLLNDADIYLLADQYYDNSDKVIFYGYHATQENENSIWVSNELEAGYQPVYKNFIDFLQYILTIENGE
;
A
#
# COMPACT_ATOMS: atom_id res chain seq x y z
N MET A 1 12.07 -15.40 -9.13
CA MET A 1 10.80 -14.69 -8.96
C MET A 1 10.50 -13.95 -10.24
N VAL A 2 9.21 -13.80 -10.55
CA VAL A 2 8.72 -13.04 -11.71
C VAL A 2 7.49 -12.29 -11.22
N ILE A 3 7.39 -11.01 -11.52
CA ILE A 3 6.19 -10.22 -11.25
C ILE A 3 5.19 -10.53 -12.35
N LYS A 4 4.02 -11.05 -11.96
CA LYS A 4 2.97 -11.37 -12.92
C LYS A 4 2.11 -10.13 -13.13
N LYS A 5 1.83 -9.81 -14.39
CA LYS A 5 0.84 -8.80 -14.71
C LYS A 5 -0.52 -9.16 -14.09
N MET A 6 -1.12 -8.21 -13.37
CA MET A 6 -2.44 -8.38 -12.76
C MET A 6 -3.41 -7.33 -13.29
N ILE A 7 -4.17 -7.69 -14.32
CA ILE A 7 -5.18 -6.82 -14.97
C ILE A 7 -6.19 -6.26 -13.97
N GLU A 8 -6.49 -7.01 -12.90
CA GLU A 8 -7.40 -6.55 -11.86
C GLU A 8 -6.89 -5.32 -11.10
N VAL A 9 -5.58 -5.26 -10.81
CA VAL A 9 -4.94 -4.08 -10.21
C VAL A 9 -5.07 -2.87 -11.15
N ASP A 10 -4.76 -3.05 -12.44
CA ASP A 10 -4.89 -1.97 -13.44
C ASP A 10 -6.32 -1.42 -13.50
N ASN A 11 -7.31 -2.32 -13.55
CA ASN A 11 -8.72 -1.94 -13.60
C ASN A 11 -9.17 -1.18 -12.33
N LEU A 12 -8.69 -1.60 -11.15
CA LEU A 12 -9.01 -0.94 -9.90
C LEU A 12 -8.34 0.42 -9.80
N MET A 13 -7.05 0.52 -10.14
CA MET A 13 -6.33 1.80 -10.17
C MET A 13 -6.97 2.80 -11.14
N GLN A 14 -7.40 2.36 -12.32
CA GLN A 14 -8.15 3.22 -13.25
C GLN A 14 -9.48 3.71 -12.66
N LYS A 15 -10.21 2.86 -11.95
CA LYS A 15 -11.46 3.26 -11.27
C LYS A 15 -11.18 4.25 -10.13
N ILE A 16 -10.11 4.04 -9.36
CA ILE A 16 -9.69 4.95 -8.28
C ILE A 16 -9.34 6.30 -8.89
N ALA A 17 -8.52 6.34 -9.95
CA ALA A 17 -8.13 7.57 -10.65
C ALA A 17 -9.30 8.26 -11.37
N ALA A 18 -10.38 7.54 -11.69
CA ALA A 18 -11.60 8.13 -12.21
C ALA A 18 -12.50 8.74 -11.13
N LYS A 19 -12.40 8.26 -9.87
CA LYS A 19 -13.19 8.74 -8.73
C LYS A 19 -12.48 9.84 -7.93
N TYR A 20 -11.17 9.74 -7.78
CA TYR A 20 -10.35 10.61 -6.94
C TYR A 20 -9.20 11.21 -7.73
N ARG A 21 -8.56 12.24 -7.16
CA ARG A 21 -7.25 12.67 -7.62
C ARG A 21 -6.22 11.66 -7.14
N VAL A 22 -5.37 11.19 -8.05
CA VAL A 22 -4.30 10.24 -7.74
C VAL A 22 -2.98 10.81 -8.24
N ASP A 23 -2.02 10.98 -7.34
CA ASP A 23 -0.65 11.35 -7.67
C ASP A 23 0.21 10.08 -7.51
N THR A 24 0.64 9.51 -8.62
CA THR A 24 1.55 8.34 -8.61
C THR A 24 3.00 8.80 -8.74
N LEU A 25 3.94 7.98 -8.29
CA LEU A 25 5.36 8.33 -8.39
C LEU A 25 5.96 8.03 -9.77
N ASN A 26 5.13 7.59 -10.74
CA ASN A 26 5.59 7.16 -12.07
C ASN A 26 5.85 8.32 -13.04
N GLU A 27 5.39 9.53 -12.72
CA GLU A 27 5.42 10.67 -13.64
C GLU A 27 6.84 11.13 -14.02
N LYS A 28 7.89 10.67 -13.31
CA LYS A 28 9.28 11.15 -13.47
C LYS A 28 10.34 10.09 -13.78
N LYS A 29 10.03 8.79 -13.96
CA LYS A 29 11.07 7.72 -14.08
C LYS A 29 10.74 6.58 -15.07
N ILE A 30 11.77 5.79 -15.38
CA ILE A 30 11.83 4.74 -16.42
C ILE A 30 11.24 3.43 -15.88
N GLU A 31 10.13 2.94 -16.43
CA GLU A 31 9.39 1.71 -16.03
C GLU A 31 10.28 0.49 -15.70
N ARG A 32 11.37 0.28 -16.45
CA ARG A 32 12.27 -0.88 -16.27
C ARG A 32 12.98 -0.94 -14.92
N LEU A 33 13.21 0.19 -14.27
CA LEU A 33 13.93 0.22 -12.99
C LEU A 33 13.06 -0.36 -11.87
N TRP A 34 11.75 -0.11 -11.92
CA TRP A 34 10.82 -0.53 -10.88
C TRP A 34 10.57 -2.03 -10.85
N GLU A 35 10.61 -2.72 -11.99
CA GLU A 35 10.48 -4.18 -12.01
C GLU A 35 11.66 -4.85 -11.28
N GLU A 36 12.91 -4.46 -11.61
CA GLU A 36 14.12 -5.00 -10.99
C GLU A 36 14.18 -4.69 -9.49
N GLU A 37 13.82 -3.46 -9.13
CA GLU A 37 13.78 -2.96 -7.77
C GLU A 37 12.72 -3.67 -6.92
N THR A 38 11.51 -3.83 -7.46
CA THR A 38 10.42 -4.57 -6.81
C THR A 38 10.80 -6.04 -6.61
N LEU A 39 11.52 -6.66 -7.56
CA LEU A 39 12.04 -8.02 -7.39
C LEU A 39 13.05 -8.12 -6.22
N GLY A 40 13.84 -7.08 -5.98
CA GLY A 40 14.73 -6.97 -4.81
C GLY A 40 13.92 -6.93 -3.51
N ILE A 41 12.92 -6.06 -3.46
CA ILE A 41 11.99 -5.92 -2.34
C ILE A 41 11.26 -7.24 -2.04
N MET A 42 10.70 -7.90 -3.05
CA MET A 42 10.03 -9.19 -2.91
C MET A 42 10.94 -10.27 -2.29
N LYS A 43 12.26 -10.17 -2.51
CA LYS A 43 13.23 -11.11 -1.96
C LYS A 43 13.51 -10.82 -0.50
N ASP A 44 13.57 -9.53 -0.14
CA ASP A 44 13.87 -9.08 1.22
C ASP A 44 12.63 -9.24 2.14
N ALA A 45 11.44 -8.93 1.65
CA ALA A 45 10.16 -9.18 2.32
C ALA A 45 9.48 -10.46 1.82
N ASN A 46 10.23 -11.56 1.90
CA ASN A 46 9.77 -12.85 1.41
C ASN A 46 8.50 -13.38 2.12
N PHE A 47 8.11 -12.83 3.27
CA PHE A 47 6.91 -13.20 4.01
C PHE A 47 5.64 -12.65 3.36
N ILE A 48 5.71 -11.56 2.60
CA ILE A 48 4.58 -11.03 1.84
C ILE A 48 4.41 -11.90 0.59
N LYS A 49 3.26 -12.57 0.46
CA LYS A 49 2.92 -13.43 -0.71
C LYS A 49 1.89 -12.78 -1.63
N ASP A 50 1.70 -11.47 -1.50
CA ASP A 50 0.68 -10.71 -2.21
C ASP A 50 1.22 -10.24 -3.58
N ASP A 51 1.06 -11.09 -4.59
CA ASP A 51 1.46 -10.80 -5.98
C ASP A 51 0.83 -9.47 -6.49
N ALA A 52 -0.36 -9.11 -6.00
CA ALA A 52 -1.06 -7.90 -6.45
C ALA A 52 -0.40 -6.63 -5.95
N TYR A 53 0.07 -6.64 -4.70
CA TYR A 53 0.83 -5.51 -4.16
C TYR A 53 2.16 -5.33 -4.89
N PHE A 54 2.89 -6.41 -5.17
CA PHE A 54 4.15 -6.30 -5.90
C PHE A 54 3.96 -5.89 -7.36
N TYR A 55 2.91 -6.36 -8.03
CA TYR A 55 2.56 -5.83 -9.35
C TYR A 55 2.20 -4.34 -9.30
N PHE A 56 1.45 -3.91 -8.29
CA PHE A 56 1.17 -2.49 -8.09
C PHE A 56 2.46 -1.68 -7.90
N LEU A 57 3.38 -2.17 -7.07
CA LEU A 57 4.65 -1.48 -6.81
C LEU A 57 5.50 -1.37 -8.07
N SER A 58 5.56 -2.40 -8.90
CA SER A 58 6.35 -2.37 -10.14
C SER A 58 5.80 -1.44 -11.21
N GLU A 59 4.48 -1.22 -11.24
CA GLU A 59 3.83 -0.42 -12.29
C GLU A 59 3.55 1.03 -11.86
N TYR A 60 3.22 1.24 -10.58
CA TYR A 60 2.77 2.53 -10.06
C TYR A 60 3.78 3.14 -9.08
N GLY A 61 4.69 2.34 -8.51
CA GLY A 61 5.74 2.80 -7.61
C GLY A 61 5.28 3.27 -6.24
N GLY A 62 3.97 3.25 -5.97
CA GLY A 62 3.32 3.93 -4.85
C GLY A 62 2.41 5.07 -5.33
N CYS A 63 1.49 5.51 -4.49
CA CYS A 63 0.63 6.65 -4.83
C CYS A 63 0.02 7.32 -3.61
N ASN A 64 -0.36 8.58 -3.80
CA ASN A 64 -1.27 9.29 -2.92
C ASN A 64 -2.62 9.45 -3.61
N ILE A 65 -3.69 9.21 -2.87
CA ILE A 65 -5.08 9.27 -3.33
C ILE A 65 -5.78 10.32 -2.47
N TYR A 66 -6.31 11.35 -3.11
CA TYR A 66 -6.94 12.49 -2.44
C TYR A 66 -8.44 12.50 -2.73
N GLY A 67 -9.23 12.32 -1.67
CA GLY A 67 -10.68 12.48 -1.68
C GLY A 67 -11.11 13.76 -0.98
N ASP A 68 -12.41 14.03 -0.95
CA ASP A 68 -12.93 15.15 -0.17
C ASP A 68 -12.99 14.75 1.31
N GLY A 69 -12.11 15.31 2.14
CA GLY A 69 -12.05 15.04 3.58
C GLY A 69 -11.24 13.80 3.98
N PHE A 70 -10.51 13.19 3.05
CA PHE A 70 -9.58 12.11 3.35
C PHE A 70 -8.44 12.02 2.32
N ASP A 71 -7.29 11.55 2.79
CA ASP A 71 -6.13 11.21 1.96
C ASP A 71 -5.66 9.78 2.28
N ILE A 72 -5.16 9.06 1.28
CA ILE A 72 -4.52 7.74 1.44
C ILE A 72 -3.16 7.78 0.78
N SER A 73 -2.12 7.43 1.54
CA SER A 73 -0.76 7.25 1.03
C SER A 73 -0.46 5.76 1.01
N ILE A 74 -0.29 5.16 -0.18
CA ILE A 74 0.19 3.78 -0.32
C ILE A 74 1.71 3.83 -0.43
N CYS A 75 2.39 3.17 0.50
CA CYS A 75 3.85 3.15 0.62
C CYS A 75 4.51 2.81 -0.72
N SER A 76 5.44 3.66 -1.08
CA SER A 76 6.16 3.66 -2.32
C SER A 76 7.41 2.81 -2.29
N PHE A 77 7.99 2.61 -3.46
CA PHE A 77 9.33 2.06 -3.60
C PHE A 77 10.39 2.87 -2.83
N ASP A 78 10.28 4.21 -2.85
CA ASP A 78 11.25 5.05 -2.16
C ASP A 78 11.16 4.88 -0.63
N ASP A 79 9.99 4.53 -0.11
CA ASP A 79 9.76 4.20 1.31
C ASP A 79 10.45 2.89 1.70
N TRP A 80 10.47 1.91 0.78
CA TRP A 80 11.26 0.69 0.92
C TRP A 80 12.77 0.96 0.92
N LEU A 81 13.26 1.83 0.04
CA LEU A 81 14.70 2.09 -0.12
C LEU A 81 15.27 3.05 0.91
N ASN A 82 14.50 4.04 1.35
CA ASN A 82 14.93 5.06 2.29
C ASN A 82 14.15 4.93 3.57
N PRO A 83 14.45 3.88 4.36
CA PRO A 83 13.69 3.60 5.53
C PRO A 83 13.82 4.75 6.57
N SER A 84 12.77 5.57 6.76
CA SER A 84 12.61 6.51 7.86
C SER A 84 11.60 6.01 8.89
N LEU A 85 11.80 6.24 10.21
CA LEU A 85 10.87 5.86 11.31
C LEU A 85 9.38 6.23 11.08
N LEU A 86 9.08 7.15 10.15
CA LEU A 86 7.72 7.59 9.82
C LEU A 86 7.17 7.01 8.52
N THR A 87 8.04 6.50 7.65
CA THR A 87 7.70 6.03 6.29
C THR A 87 8.31 4.67 6.03
N THR A 88 8.48 3.88 7.08
CA THR A 88 9.23 2.66 6.96
C THR A 88 8.42 1.40 6.85
N PRO A 89 9.00 0.47 6.10
CA PRO A 89 8.78 -0.93 6.30
C PRO A 89 9.80 -1.64 7.18
N LEU A 90 10.29 -0.91 8.17
CA LEU A 90 10.86 -1.50 9.35
C LEU A 90 9.67 -2.10 10.07
N LEU A 91 9.79 -3.36 10.48
CA LEU A 91 8.91 -3.92 11.50
C LEU A 91 8.77 -2.86 12.59
N ASN A 92 7.56 -2.34 12.73
CA ASN A 92 7.20 -1.57 13.90
C ASN A 92 7.25 -2.51 15.12
N ASP A 93 7.08 -1.98 16.33
CA ASP A 93 7.08 -2.77 17.57
C ASP A 93 5.94 -3.83 17.60
N ALA A 94 5.01 -3.80 16.64
CA ALA A 94 3.93 -4.76 16.44
C ALA A 94 4.18 -5.78 15.30
N ASP A 95 5.43 -5.91 14.81
CA ASP A 95 5.80 -6.80 13.71
C ASP A 95 5.03 -6.52 12.39
N ILE A 96 4.57 -5.29 12.17
CA ILE A 96 3.87 -4.88 10.95
C ILE A 96 4.82 -4.21 9.99
N TYR A 97 4.65 -4.61 8.74
CA TYR A 97 5.17 -3.97 7.56
C TYR A 97 4.14 -2.97 7.03
N LEU A 98 4.44 -1.67 7.09
CA LEU A 98 3.48 -0.64 6.66
C LEU A 98 3.24 -0.70 5.14
N LEU A 99 1.97 -0.76 4.76
CA LEU A 99 1.49 -0.76 3.38
C LEU A 99 0.92 0.60 3.00
N ALA A 100 0.14 1.21 3.90
CA ALA A 100 -0.52 2.48 3.64
C ALA A 100 -0.90 3.19 4.94
N ASP A 101 -1.05 4.50 4.88
CA ASP A 101 -1.75 5.31 5.86
C ASP A 101 -2.95 6.00 5.22
N GLN A 102 -3.98 6.23 6.02
CA GLN A 102 -5.19 6.94 5.65
C GLN A 102 -5.48 8.00 6.68
N TYR A 103 -5.55 9.24 6.23
CA TYR A 103 -5.83 10.41 7.04
C TYR A 103 -7.24 10.93 6.77
N TYR A 104 -7.94 11.37 7.82
CA TYR A 104 -9.23 12.03 7.72
C TYR A 104 -9.15 13.46 8.27
N ASP A 105 -9.42 14.45 7.42
CA ASP A 105 -9.29 15.88 7.72
C ASP A 105 -10.11 16.33 8.94
N ASN A 106 -11.25 15.69 9.17
CA ASN A 106 -12.23 16.11 10.17
C ASN A 106 -11.97 15.56 11.58
N SER A 107 -11.01 14.65 11.75
CA SER A 107 -10.84 13.93 13.02
C SER A 107 -9.40 13.81 13.51
N ASP A 108 -8.43 14.35 12.77
CA ASP A 108 -6.98 14.17 13.02
C ASP A 108 -6.62 12.68 13.22
N LYS A 109 -7.42 11.76 12.64
CA LYS A 109 -7.23 10.32 12.77
C LYS A 109 -6.43 9.80 11.60
N VAL A 110 -5.42 9.03 11.92
CA VAL A 110 -4.67 8.21 10.95
C VAL A 110 -5.03 6.75 11.18
N ILE A 111 -5.30 6.05 10.10
CA ILE A 111 -5.49 4.60 10.06
C ILE A 111 -4.31 4.02 9.28
N PHE A 112 -3.60 3.08 9.89
CA PHE A 112 -2.44 2.41 9.33
C PHE A 112 -2.82 1.03 8.84
N TYR A 113 -2.36 0.66 7.65
CA TYR A 113 -2.56 -0.64 7.02
C TYR A 113 -1.21 -1.31 6.78
N GLY A 114 -1.13 -2.63 6.94
CA GLY A 114 0.14 -3.33 6.74
C GLY A 114 0.05 -4.85 6.72
N TYR A 115 1.17 -5.51 6.41
CA TYR A 115 1.32 -6.96 6.47
C TYR A 115 2.01 -7.37 7.77
N HIS A 116 1.50 -8.38 8.45
CA HIS A 116 2.12 -8.87 9.68
C HIS A 116 3.25 -9.86 9.37
N ALA A 117 4.48 -9.56 9.82
CA ALA A 117 5.69 -10.29 9.44
C ALA A 117 5.67 -11.76 9.88
N THR A 118 5.06 -12.06 11.04
CA THR A 118 4.93 -13.43 11.54
C THR A 118 3.85 -14.27 10.84
N GLN A 119 3.06 -13.69 9.91
CA GLN A 119 1.98 -14.37 9.19
C GLN A 119 2.40 -14.74 7.76
N GLU A 120 3.54 -15.43 7.61
CA GLU A 120 4.25 -15.68 6.34
C GLU A 120 3.47 -16.45 5.25
N ASN A 121 2.28 -16.96 5.57
CA ASN A 121 1.40 -17.71 4.66
C ASN A 121 0.06 -17.00 4.38
N GLU A 122 -0.10 -15.76 4.84
CA GLU A 122 -1.34 -15.00 4.68
C GLU A 122 -1.06 -13.68 3.95
N ASN A 123 -1.94 -13.33 3.01
CA ASN A 123 -1.92 -12.02 2.34
C ASN A 123 -2.76 -10.99 3.09
N SER A 124 -3.19 -11.31 4.31
CA SER A 124 -4.08 -10.44 5.07
C SER A 124 -3.45 -9.08 5.31
N ILE A 125 -4.21 -8.01 5.06
CA ILE A 125 -3.85 -6.66 5.46
C ILE A 125 -4.47 -6.40 6.82
N TRP A 126 -3.64 -5.91 7.73
CA TRP A 126 -3.96 -5.59 9.10
C TRP A 126 -4.13 -4.08 9.24
N VAL A 127 -4.98 -3.66 10.17
CA VAL A 127 -5.30 -2.25 10.40
C VAL A 127 -5.15 -1.86 11.86
N SER A 128 -4.65 -0.65 12.11
CA SER A 128 -4.66 -0.02 13.43
C SER A 128 -4.83 1.49 13.33
N ASN A 129 -5.26 2.13 14.42
CA ASN A 129 -5.19 3.57 14.62
C ASN A 129 -3.94 3.98 15.43
N GLU A 130 -3.10 3.02 15.82
CA GLU A 130 -1.84 3.21 16.52
C GLU A 130 -0.72 2.64 15.65
N LEU A 131 0.30 3.44 15.34
CA LEU A 131 1.39 3.02 14.45
C LEU A 131 2.15 1.80 15.00
N GLU A 132 2.20 1.60 16.31
CA GLU A 132 3.09 0.62 16.97
C GLU A 132 2.32 -0.51 17.70
N ALA A 133 0.99 -0.57 17.59
CA ALA A 133 0.18 -1.51 18.36
C ALA A 133 -1.22 -1.69 17.77
N GLY A 134 -2.01 -2.62 18.33
CA GLY A 134 -3.46 -2.67 18.10
C GLY A 134 -3.92 -3.25 16.77
N TYR A 135 -3.00 -3.74 15.93
CA TYR A 135 -3.32 -4.26 14.61
C TYR A 135 -4.25 -5.47 14.64
N GLN A 136 -5.22 -5.49 13.73
CA GLN A 136 -6.16 -6.60 13.50
C GLN A 136 -6.31 -6.85 12.00
N PRO A 137 -6.47 -8.10 11.53
CA PRO A 137 -6.69 -8.39 10.12
C PRO A 137 -8.03 -7.81 9.64
N VAL A 138 -8.05 -7.14 8.49
CA VAL A 138 -9.25 -6.47 7.95
C VAL A 138 -9.55 -6.82 6.49
N TYR A 139 -8.53 -6.99 5.64
CA TYR A 139 -8.70 -7.36 4.23
C TYR A 139 -7.91 -8.62 3.92
N LYS A 140 -8.37 -9.44 2.96
CA LYS A 140 -7.70 -10.71 2.66
C LYS A 140 -6.40 -10.54 1.86
N ASN A 141 -6.30 -9.44 1.12
CA ASN A 141 -5.18 -9.10 0.23
C ASN A 141 -5.31 -7.65 -0.25
N PHE A 142 -4.34 -7.22 -1.05
CA PHE A 142 -4.25 -5.90 -1.66
C PHE A 142 -5.40 -5.57 -2.61
N ILE A 143 -5.97 -6.56 -3.30
CA ILE A 143 -7.14 -6.34 -4.17
C ILE A 143 -8.35 -5.92 -3.34
N ASP A 144 -8.60 -6.59 -2.22
CA ASP A 144 -9.68 -6.22 -1.28
C ASP A 144 -9.45 -4.80 -0.72
N PHE A 145 -8.20 -4.41 -0.47
CA PHE A 145 -7.84 -3.04 -0.04
C PHE A 145 -8.13 -2.00 -1.14
N LEU A 146 -7.71 -2.22 -2.38
CA LEU A 146 -8.04 -1.33 -3.51
C LEU A 146 -9.56 -1.22 -3.72
N GLN A 147 -10.30 -2.31 -3.54
CA GLN A 147 -11.76 -2.30 -3.59
C GLN A 147 -12.35 -1.44 -2.46
N TYR A 148 -11.82 -1.55 -1.24
CA TYR A 148 -12.23 -0.71 -0.11
C TYR A 148 -12.07 0.78 -0.41
N ILE A 149 -10.96 1.20 -1.02
CA ILE A 149 -10.73 2.62 -1.36
C ILE A 149 -11.87 3.19 -2.23
N LEU A 150 -12.42 2.39 -3.15
CA LEU A 150 -13.56 2.79 -3.99
C LEU A 150 -14.87 2.97 -3.20
N THR A 151 -14.98 2.36 -2.02
CA THR A 151 -16.17 2.46 -1.15
C THR A 151 -16.16 3.67 -0.22
N ILE A 152 -15.02 4.34 -0.06
CA ILE A 152 -14.93 5.55 0.75
C ILE A 152 -15.75 6.62 0.04
N GLU A 153 -16.64 7.29 0.76
CA GLU A 153 -17.39 8.41 0.21
C GLU A 153 -16.65 9.71 0.50
N ASN A 154 -16.71 10.65 -0.44
CA ASN A 154 -16.32 12.03 -0.19
C ASN A 154 -17.17 12.57 0.97
N GLY A 155 -16.55 13.34 1.87
CA GLY A 155 -17.26 14.00 2.96
C GLY A 155 -18.42 14.85 2.44
N GLU A 156 -19.56 14.79 3.14
CA GLU A 156 -20.64 15.79 2.97
C GLU A 156 -20.23 17.17 3.50
#